data_AF-A0A2D6Y0Y6-F1
#
_entry.id   AF-A0A2D6Y0Y6-F1
#
_cell.length_a   1.000
_cell.length_b   1.000
_cell.length_c   1.000
_cell.angle_alpha   90.00
_cell.angle_beta   90.00
_cell.angle_gamma   90.00
#
_symmetry.space_group_name_H-M   'P 1'
#
loop_
_entity.id
_entity.type
_entity.pdbx_description
1 polymer ?
#
loop_
_entity_poly.entity_id
_entity_poly.type
_entity_poly.pdbx_seq_one_letter_code
_entity_poly.pdbx_strand_id
1 'polypeptide(L)' 'MTIGAIESSVMAYESPPAETRRCESCGETLSLNFFGLDTAECRSCEQQRRPIEVEEPEAVF' A
#
# COMPACT_ATOMS: atom_id res chain seq x y z
N MET A 1 27.17 41.77 25.08
CA MET A 1 27.10 41.07 23.79
C MET A 1 26.01 40.04 23.89
N THR A 2 24.80 40.37 23.43
CA THR A 2 23.62 39.49 23.49
C THR A 2 23.71 38.49 22.33
N ILE A 3 23.96 37.23 22.68
CA ILE A 3 23.97 36.12 21.72
C ILE A 3 22.52 35.91 21.29
N GLY A 4 22.24 36.20 20.03
CA GLY A 4 20.93 36.00 19.42
C GLY A 4 20.54 34.54 19.47
N ALA A 5 19.35 34.27 19.99
CA ALA A 5 18.70 32.98 19.88
C ALA A 5 18.45 32.71 18.39
N ILE A 6 19.26 31.83 17.80
CA ILE A 6 18.92 31.18 16.54
C ILE A 6 17.79 30.20 16.85
N GLU A 7 16.56 30.69 16.66
CA GLU A 7 15.36 29.85 16.68
C GLU A 7 15.47 28.91 15.47
N SER A 8 16.06 27.74 15.72
CA SER A 8 16.11 26.64 14.76
C SER A 8 14.66 26.20 14.56
N SER A 9 14.00 26.75 13.53
CA SER A 9 12.69 26.27 13.08
C SER A 9 12.85 24.83 12.64
N VAL A 10 12.66 23.90 13.57
CA VAL A 10 12.45 22.49 13.28
C VAL A 10 11.17 22.42 12.48
N MET A 11 11.29 22.45 11.15
CA MET A 11 10.18 22.05 10.28
C MET A 11 9.90 20.60 10.64
N ALA A 12 8.82 20.39 11.39
CA ALA A 12 8.28 19.06 11.61
C ALA A 12 8.00 18.49 10.22
N TYR A 13 8.77 17.47 9.83
CA TYR A 13 8.55 16.78 8.57
C TYR A 13 7.27 15.95 8.75
N GLU A 14 6.12 16.57 8.52
CA GLU A 14 4.86 15.86 8.40
C GLU A 14 4.94 15.00 7.15
N SER A 15 4.91 13.68 7.34
CA SER A 15 4.80 12.75 6.22
C SER A 15 3.56 13.11 5.41
N PRO A 16 3.65 13.19 4.07
CA PRO A 16 2.48 13.45 3.24
C PRO A 16 1.41 12.38 3.52
N PRO A 17 0.12 12.74 3.41
CA PRO A 17 -0.96 11.78 3.59
C PRO A 17 -0.74 10.59 2.65
N ALA A 18 -0.98 9.38 3.16
CA ALA A 18 -0.82 8.17 2.38
C ALA A 18 -1.70 8.24 1.12
N GLU A 19 -1.09 8.01 -0.05
CA GLU A 19 -1.83 8.00 -1.31
C GLU A 19 -2.86 6.87 -1.29
N THR A 20 -4.07 7.19 -1.73
CA THR A 20 -5.21 6.25 -1.76
C THR A 20 -5.74 6.08 -3.17
N ARG A 21 -6.32 4.91 -3.45
CA ARG A 21 -6.91 4.54 -4.73
C ARG A 21 -8.20 3.77 -4.50
N ARG A 22 -9.17 3.93 -5.39
CA ARG A 22 -10.41 3.15 -5.39
C ARG A 22 -10.19 1.83 -6.14
N CYS A 23 -10.53 0.71 -5.51
CA CYS A 23 -10.51 -0.60 -6.14
C CYS A 23 -11.63 -0.72 -7.18
N GLU A 24 -11.30 -1.19 -8.39
CA GLU A 24 -12.30 -1.36 -9.46
C GLU A 24 -13.28 -2.50 -9.20
N SER A 25 -12.88 -3.50 -8.40
CA SER A 25 -13.72 -4.68 -8.12
C SER A 25 -14.66 -4.51 -6.93
N CYS A 26 -14.17 -4.07 -5.76
CA CYS A 26 -15.01 -3.88 -4.57
C CYS A 26 -15.51 -2.44 -4.41
N GLY A 27 -14.94 -1.47 -5.14
CA GLY A 27 -15.32 -0.07 -5.06
C GLY A 27 -14.81 0.67 -3.81
N GLU A 28 -14.06 0.01 -2.94
CA GLU A 28 -13.48 0.61 -1.72
C GLU A 28 -12.29 1.51 -2.03
N THR A 29 -12.18 2.62 -1.30
CA THR A 29 -11.00 3.50 -1.33
C THR A 29 -10.01 3.04 -0.26
N LEU A 30 -8.88 2.50 -0.68
CA LEU A 30 -7.84 1.95 0.20
C LEU A 30 -6.51 2.65 -0.08
N SER A 31 -5.58 2.60 0.88
CA SER A 31 -4.21 3.05 0.66
C SER A 31 -3.51 2.21 -0.42
N LEU A 32 -2.55 2.78 -1.14
CA LEU A 32 -1.77 2.06 -2.15
C LEU A 32 -1.05 0.80 -1.61
N ASN A 33 -0.79 0.72 -0.31
CA ASN A 33 -0.23 -0.48 0.33
C ASN A 33 -1.12 -1.74 0.18
N PHE A 34 -2.42 -1.56 -0.09
CA PHE A 34 -3.37 -2.65 -0.31
C PHE A 34 -3.52 -3.06 -1.78
N PHE A 35 -2.81 -2.37 -2.68
CA PHE A 35 -2.76 -2.67 -4.10
C PHE A 35 -1.40 -3.30 -4.46
N GLY A 36 -1.35 -4.04 -5.56
CA GLY A 36 -0.10 -4.38 -6.23
C GLY A 36 0.49 -3.16 -6.92
N LEU A 37 1.78 -3.22 -7.28
CA LEU A 37 2.48 -2.09 -7.91
C LEU A 37 1.81 -1.61 -9.22
N ASP A 38 1.21 -2.54 -9.96
CA ASP A 38 0.61 -2.28 -11.28
C ASP A 38 -0.86 -2.73 -11.35
N THR A 39 -1.56 -2.77 -10.22
CA THR A 39 -2.91 -3.35 -10.15
C THR A 39 -3.97 -2.29 -9.81
N ALA A 40 -5.11 -2.41 -10.48
CA ALA A 40 -6.29 -1.57 -10.25
C ALA A 40 -7.27 -2.18 -9.23
N GLU A 41 -7.00 -3.43 -8.83
CA GLU A 41 -7.76 -4.17 -7.83
C GLU A 41 -6.95 -4.25 -6.53
N CYS A 42 -7.64 -4.27 -5.39
CA CYS A 42 -6.97 -4.53 -4.12
C CYS A 42 -6.49 -5.99 -4.07
N ARG A 43 -5.48 -6.27 -3.25
CA ARG A 43 -4.91 -7.61 -3.08
C ARG A 43 -5.94 -8.69 -2.76
N SER A 44 -7.00 -8.34 -2.04
CA SER A 44 -8.09 -9.27 -1.72
C SER A 44 -8.88 -9.67 -2.97
N CYS A 45 -9.26 -8.70 -3.80
CA CYS A 45 -9.95 -8.97 -5.07
C CYS A 45 -9.02 -9.70 -6.04
N GLU A 46 -7.76 -9.29 -6.16
CA GLU A 46 -6.79 -10.01 -6.98
C GLU A 46 -6.65 -11.47 -6.57
N GLN A 47 -6.54 -11.74 -5.27
CA GLN A 47 -6.39 -13.11 -4.75
C GLN A 47 -7.62 -13.98 -5.08
N GLN A 48 -8.82 -13.40 -5.05
CA GLN A 48 -10.06 -14.10 -5.43
C GLN A 48 -10.16 -14.37 -6.93
N ARG A 49 -9.52 -13.53 -7.76
CA ARG A 49 -9.50 -13.70 -9.22
C ARG A 49 -8.42 -14.65 -9.70
N ARG A 50 -7.35 -14.83 -8.94
CA ARG A 50 -6.33 -15.82 -9.27
C ARG A 50 -6.95 -17.21 -9.16
N PRO A 51 -6.93 -18.02 -10.24
CA PRO A 51 -7.26 -19.41 -10.09
C PRO A 51 -6.31 -19.98 -9.05
N ILE A 52 -6.85 -20.71 -8.08
CA ILE A 52 -6.04 -21.51 -7.17
C ILE A 52 -5.27 -22.46 -8.07
N GLU A 53 -3.98 -22.21 -8.25
CA GLU A 53 -3.07 -23.21 -8.80
C GLU A 53 -3.04 -24.32 -7.75
N VAL A 54 -3.94 -25.28 -7.90
CA VAL A 54 -3.95 -26.48 -7.09
C VAL A 54 -2.71 -27.24 -7.56
N GLU A 55 -1.60 -27.10 -6.83
CA GLU A 55 -0.47 -28.01 -6.98
C GLU A 55 -1.02 -29.41 -6.70
N GLU A 56 -1.24 -30.19 -7.77
CA GLU A 56 -1.57 -31.60 -7.66
C GLU A 56 -0.45 -32.25 -6.84
N PRO A 57 -0.75 -32.92 -5.71
CA PRO A 57 0.29 -33.62 -4.98
C PRO A 57 0.85 -34.69 -5.91
N GLU A 58 2.14 -34.56 -6.26
CA GLU A 58 2.86 -35.55 -7.05
C GLU A 58 2.59 -36.93 -6.46
N ALA A 59 1.92 -37.78 -7.24
CA ALA A 59 1.65 -39.15 -6.86
C ALA A 59 2.99 -39.88 -6.72
N VAL A 60 3.43 -40.05 -5.47
CA VAL A 60 4.56 -40.90 -5.13
C VAL A 60 4.15 -42.35 -5.40
N PHE A 61 4.64 -42.89 -6.53
CA PHE A 61 4.59 -44.31 -6.86
C PHE A 61 5.72 -45.08 -6.17
#